data_AF-A0A7K5ZZN1-F1
#
_entry.id   AF-A0A7K5ZZN1-F1
#
_cell.length_a   1.000
_cell.length_b   1.000
_cell.length_c   1.000
_cell.angle_alpha   90.00
_cell.angle_beta   90.00
_cell.angle_gamma   90.00
#
_symmetry.space_group_name_H-M   'P 1'
#
loop_
_entity.id
_entity.type
_entity.pdbx_description
1 polymer ?
#
loop_
_entity_poly.entity_id
_entity_poly.type
_entity_poly.pdbx_seq_one_letter_code
_entity_poly.pdbx_strand_id
1 'polypeptide(L)'
;DKTVSLRKDLSEMHEWITQAEEEYLERDFEYKTPDELQRAVEELKRAKEEAMQKEVKVKLITDSVNNFIAKAPPAAHEALKKELDVLITSYQQLCSRLNGKWKTLEEVWACWRELLSYLDAENKWLNEIELKLKATENVQGGAEEISESLDSLERLMRHPEDNRNQIRELAQTLTDGGILDELINEKLEKFNTRWEELQQQAVRRQKSLEQSIQSAQETDKTLRLIQESLAVIDKQLTAYTADRVDAAQVPQEAQ
;
A
#
# COMPACT_ATOMS: atom_id res chain seq x y z
N ASP A 1 -10.69 54.08 31.03
CA ASP A 1 -11.36 54.61 29.83
C ASP A 1 -11.81 53.44 28.95
N LYS A 2 -13.13 53.20 28.79
CA LYS A 2 -13.66 51.94 28.21
C LYS A 2 -13.33 51.80 26.72
N THR A 3 -13.27 52.90 25.99
CA THR A 3 -12.92 52.92 24.56
C THR A 3 -11.46 52.53 24.31
N VAL A 4 -10.56 52.89 25.23
CA VAL A 4 -9.14 52.53 25.15
C VAL A 4 -8.96 51.03 25.35
N SER A 5 -9.69 50.43 26.29
CA SER A 5 -9.69 48.97 26.51
C SER A 5 -10.17 48.21 25.27
N LEU A 6 -11.29 48.62 24.65
CA LEU A 6 -11.84 47.96 23.46
C LEU A 6 -10.88 48.03 22.27
N ARG A 7 -10.24 49.18 22.03
CA ARG A 7 -9.24 49.30 20.97
C ARG A 7 -8.00 48.45 21.23
N LYS A 8 -7.61 48.29 22.49
CA LYS A 8 -6.54 47.36 22.86
C LYS A 8 -6.93 45.93 22.53
N ASP A 9 -8.12 45.47 22.92
CA ASP A 9 -8.58 44.11 22.65
C ASP A 9 -8.70 43.80 21.15
N LEU A 10 -9.18 44.77 20.35
CA LEU A 10 -9.20 44.69 18.88
C LEU A 10 -7.79 44.56 18.30
N SER A 11 -6.85 45.40 18.75
CA SER A 11 -5.46 45.39 18.29
C SER A 11 -4.75 44.08 18.63
N GLU A 12 -4.89 43.58 19.86
CA GLU A 12 -4.29 42.31 20.29
C GLU A 12 -4.82 41.12 19.48
N MET A 13 -6.11 41.12 19.14
CA MET A 13 -6.71 40.07 18.32
C MET A 13 -6.23 40.15 16.85
N HIS A 14 -6.11 41.36 16.30
CA HIS A 14 -5.54 41.55 14.96
C HIS A 14 -4.08 41.11 14.86
N GLU A 15 -3.27 41.46 15.86
CA GLU A 15 -1.88 41.02 15.93
C GLU A 15 -1.78 39.49 15.96
N TRP A 16 -2.60 38.83 16.79
CA TRP A 16 -2.66 37.37 16.83
C TRP A 16 -3.09 36.76 15.49
N ILE A 17 -4.09 37.34 14.81
CA ILE A 17 -4.50 36.88 13.46
C ILE A 17 -3.32 36.96 12.50
N THR A 18 -2.63 38.10 12.48
CA THR A 18 -1.49 38.34 11.58
C THR A 18 -0.37 37.32 11.84
N GLN A 19 -0.01 37.10 13.10
CA GLN A 19 0.99 36.11 13.50
C GLN A 19 0.59 34.69 13.07
N ALA A 20 -0.68 34.31 13.23
CA ALA A 20 -1.16 33.00 12.81
C ALA A 20 -1.15 32.83 11.27
N GLU A 21 -1.42 33.89 10.51
CA GLU A 21 -1.30 33.85 9.04
C GLU A 21 0.15 33.64 8.61
N GLU A 22 1.09 34.41 9.17
CA GLU A 22 2.52 34.31 8.88
C GLU A 22 3.09 32.93 9.26
N GLU A 23 2.77 32.43 10.45
CA GLU A 23 3.32 31.17 10.96
C GLU A 23 2.81 29.94 10.18
N TYR A 24 1.50 29.89 9.88
CA TYR A 24 0.86 28.67 9.41
C TYR A 24 0.48 28.69 7.93
N LEU A 25 0.19 29.86 7.34
CA LEU A 25 -0.33 29.95 5.98
C LEU A 25 0.74 30.28 4.95
N GLU A 26 1.79 31.03 5.30
CA GLU A 26 2.85 31.43 4.37
C GLU A 26 3.87 30.33 4.05
N ARG A 27 3.94 29.26 4.86
CA ARG A 27 4.82 28.11 4.58
C ARG A 27 4.36 27.32 3.36
N ASP A 28 5.23 27.13 2.38
CA ASP A 28 4.97 26.29 1.21
C ASP A 28 4.95 24.79 1.56
N PHE A 29 4.36 23.98 0.67
CA PHE A 29 4.27 22.52 0.81
C PHE A 29 5.56 21.85 0.34
N GLU A 30 6.59 21.84 1.20
CA GLU A 30 7.89 21.20 0.91
C GLU A 30 8.25 20.17 1.98
N TYR A 31 7.61 19.00 1.97
CA TYR A 31 7.87 17.93 2.94
C TYR A 31 8.65 16.79 2.29
N LYS A 32 9.88 16.55 2.77
CA LYS A 32 10.79 15.54 2.21
C LYS A 32 10.75 14.23 2.98
N THR A 33 10.37 14.28 4.25
CA THR A 33 10.26 13.10 5.10
C THR A 33 8.85 12.91 5.67
N PRO A 34 8.43 11.65 5.96
CA PRO A 34 7.12 11.38 6.55
C PRO A 34 6.95 12.07 7.91
N ASP A 35 8.03 12.19 8.69
CA ASP A 35 8.00 12.85 9.99
C ASP A 35 7.75 14.35 9.87
N GLU A 36 8.31 15.01 8.84
CA GLU A 36 8.03 16.41 8.54
C GLU A 36 6.56 16.61 8.14
N LEU A 37 6.05 15.76 7.25
CA LEU A 37 4.66 15.81 6.79
C LEU A 37 3.69 15.58 7.96
N GLN A 38 3.93 14.57 8.79
CA GLN A 38 3.10 14.30 9.97
C GLN A 38 3.12 15.47 10.95
N ARG A 39 4.31 16.02 11.24
CA ARG A 39 4.44 17.17 12.13
C ARG A 39 3.66 18.37 11.61
N ALA A 40 3.71 18.63 10.31
CA ALA A 40 2.96 19.73 9.71
C ALA A 40 1.44 19.55 9.80
N VAL A 41 0.94 18.31 9.62
CA VAL A 41 -0.48 17.98 9.85
C VAL A 41 -0.88 18.26 11.31
N GLU A 42 -0.06 17.84 12.27
CA GLU A 42 -0.30 18.05 13.69
C GLU A 42 -0.22 19.53 14.10
N GLU A 43 0.75 20.28 13.57
CA GLU A 43 0.89 21.72 13.77
C GLU A 43 -0.33 22.48 13.27
N LEU A 44 -0.79 22.22 12.03
CA LEU A 44 -1.98 22.87 11.48
C LEU A 44 -3.26 22.46 12.22
N LYS A 45 -3.35 21.22 12.70
CA LYS A 45 -4.48 20.77 13.52
C LYS A 45 -4.55 21.58 14.82
N ARG A 46 -3.43 21.76 15.50
CA ARG A 46 -3.33 22.57 16.72
C ARG A 46 -3.67 24.03 16.44
N ALA A 47 -3.16 24.61 15.34
CA ALA A 47 -3.48 25.99 14.96
C ALA A 47 -4.97 26.19 14.69
N LYS A 48 -5.62 25.24 14.02
CA LYS A 48 -7.07 25.22 13.81
C LYS A 48 -7.84 25.16 15.14
N GLU A 49 -7.42 24.29 16.06
CA GLU A 49 -8.03 24.17 17.38
C GLU A 49 -7.85 25.46 18.20
N GLU A 50 -6.68 26.08 18.16
CA GLU A 50 -6.43 27.38 18.80
C GLU A 50 -7.33 28.47 18.20
N ALA A 51 -7.44 28.54 16.88
CA ALA A 51 -8.32 29.49 16.22
C ALA A 51 -9.78 29.32 16.68
N MET A 52 -10.26 28.08 16.77
CA MET A 52 -11.60 27.79 17.32
C MET A 52 -11.75 28.26 18.78
N GLN A 53 -10.73 28.11 19.62
CA GLN A 53 -10.77 28.61 21.00
C GLN A 53 -10.86 30.15 21.07
N LYS A 54 -10.29 30.88 20.10
CA LYS A 54 -10.41 32.35 20.05
C LYS A 54 -11.80 32.83 19.67
N GLU A 55 -12.70 31.98 19.17
CA GLU A 55 -14.08 32.35 18.80
C GLU A 55 -14.82 33.03 19.96
N VAL A 56 -14.62 32.56 21.19
CA VAL A 56 -15.22 33.16 22.38
C VAL A 56 -14.72 34.58 22.59
N LYS A 57 -13.40 34.84 22.42
CA LYS A 57 -12.82 36.18 22.54
C LYS A 57 -13.38 37.11 21.45
N VAL A 58 -13.51 36.63 20.21
CA VAL A 58 -14.10 37.40 19.10
C VAL A 58 -15.56 37.77 19.39
N LYS A 59 -16.36 36.84 19.92
CA LYS A 59 -17.75 37.11 20.34
C LYS A 59 -17.82 38.16 21.44
N LEU A 60 -16.99 38.04 22.48
CA LEU A 60 -16.94 39.02 23.57
C LEU A 60 -16.56 40.43 23.09
N ILE A 61 -15.58 40.54 22.19
CA ILE A 61 -15.18 41.82 21.57
C ILE A 61 -16.34 42.39 20.75
N THR A 62 -16.99 41.55 19.92
CA THR A 62 -18.16 41.91 19.11
C THR A 62 -19.28 42.48 19.97
N ASP A 63 -19.68 41.77 21.02
CA ASP A 63 -20.75 42.18 21.93
C ASP A 63 -20.40 43.48 22.67
N SER A 64 -19.13 43.61 23.10
CA SER A 64 -18.67 44.78 23.85
C SER A 64 -18.61 46.04 22.96
N VAL A 65 -18.18 45.91 21.71
CA VAL A 65 -18.21 47.01 20.72
C VAL A 65 -19.65 47.39 20.38
N ASN A 66 -20.53 46.43 20.14
CA ASN A 66 -21.95 46.70 19.85
C ASN A 66 -22.66 47.41 21.02
N ASN A 67 -22.41 47.00 22.26
CA ASN A 67 -22.95 47.65 23.46
C ASN A 67 -22.39 49.07 23.65
N PHE A 68 -21.14 49.31 23.26
CA PHE A 68 -20.54 50.65 23.29
C PHE A 68 -21.15 51.56 22.22
N ILE A 69 -21.30 51.07 20.98
CA ILE A 69 -21.96 51.80 19.87
C ILE A 69 -23.41 52.15 20.23
N ALA A 70 -24.13 51.30 20.96
CA ALA A 70 -25.48 51.63 21.40
C ALA A 70 -25.57 52.86 22.33
N LYS A 71 -24.45 53.30 22.93
CA LYS A 71 -24.39 54.35 23.96
C LYS A 71 -23.49 55.54 23.59
N ALA A 72 -22.80 55.50 22.46
CA ALA A 72 -21.78 56.48 22.09
C ALA A 72 -22.32 57.57 21.11
N PRO A 73 -21.53 58.60 20.81
CA PRO A 73 -21.85 59.58 19.76
C PRO A 73 -21.63 59.03 18.34
N PRO A 74 -22.39 59.49 17.33
CA PRO A 74 -22.34 58.97 15.95
C PRO A 74 -20.95 58.93 15.29
N ALA A 75 -20.09 59.91 15.60
CA ALA A 75 -18.73 59.98 15.04
C ALA A 75 -17.81 58.82 15.48
N ALA A 76 -18.05 58.22 16.66
CA ALA A 76 -17.29 57.08 17.16
C ALA A 76 -17.87 55.72 16.68
N HIS A 77 -19.10 55.72 16.15
CA HIS A 77 -19.80 54.50 15.72
C HIS A 77 -19.19 53.93 14.45
N GLU A 78 -19.03 54.77 13.43
CA GLU A 78 -18.58 54.33 12.11
C GLU A 78 -17.16 53.76 12.15
N ALA A 79 -16.24 54.40 12.87
CA ALA A 79 -14.86 53.95 12.97
C ALA A 79 -14.73 52.59 13.68
N LEU A 80 -15.32 52.44 14.88
CA LEU A 80 -15.26 51.19 15.65
C LEU A 80 -16.01 50.06 14.97
N LYS A 81 -17.14 50.36 14.30
CA LYS A 81 -17.88 49.36 13.53
C LYS A 81 -17.03 48.83 12.37
N LYS A 82 -16.36 49.71 11.63
CA LYS A 82 -15.47 49.31 10.55
C LYS A 82 -14.28 48.48 11.05
N GLU A 83 -13.65 48.87 12.16
CA GLU A 83 -12.57 48.08 12.78
C GLU A 83 -13.06 46.68 13.20
N LEU A 84 -14.24 46.59 13.81
CA LEU A 84 -14.85 45.32 14.19
C LEU A 84 -15.18 44.44 12.97
N ASP A 85 -15.76 45.02 11.92
CA ASP A 85 -16.11 44.30 10.69
C ASP A 85 -14.86 43.72 10.01
N VAL A 86 -13.76 44.49 9.98
CA VAL A 86 -12.46 44.02 9.48
C VAL A 86 -11.94 42.86 10.32
N LEU A 87 -11.97 42.97 11.66
CA LEU A 87 -11.54 41.89 12.55
C LEU A 87 -12.34 40.61 12.36
N ILE A 88 -13.67 40.69 12.31
CA ILE A 88 -14.54 39.53 12.12
C ILE A 88 -14.24 38.87 10.78
N THR A 89 -14.10 39.67 9.71
CA THR A 89 -13.81 39.17 8.37
C THR A 89 -12.45 38.49 8.32
N SER A 90 -11.40 39.11 8.84
CA SER A 90 -10.05 38.54 8.90
C SER A 90 -10.00 37.26 9.72
N TYR A 91 -10.68 37.21 10.88
CA TYR A 91 -10.75 36.00 11.71
C TYR A 91 -11.46 34.85 10.98
N GLN A 92 -12.59 35.12 10.31
CA GLN A 92 -13.31 34.11 9.55
C GLN A 92 -12.47 33.59 8.37
N GLN A 93 -11.75 34.48 7.69
CA GLN A 93 -10.83 34.12 6.61
C GLN A 93 -9.67 33.24 7.11
N LEU A 94 -9.03 33.61 8.23
CA LEU A 94 -8.00 32.78 8.87
C LEU A 94 -8.53 31.38 9.18
N CYS A 95 -9.68 31.27 9.86
CA CYS A 95 -10.30 29.99 10.19
C CYS A 95 -10.58 29.14 8.94
N SER A 96 -11.11 29.76 7.88
CA SER A 96 -11.40 29.08 6.61
C SER A 96 -10.12 28.58 5.95
N ARG A 97 -9.09 29.43 5.85
CA ARG A 97 -7.79 29.10 5.23
C ARG A 97 -7.03 28.03 6.01
N LEU A 98 -6.97 28.13 7.34
CA LEU A 98 -6.37 27.10 8.20
C LEU A 98 -7.06 25.76 8.02
N ASN A 99 -8.39 25.73 8.02
CA ASN A 99 -9.14 24.51 7.83
C ASN A 99 -8.95 23.92 6.42
N GLY A 100 -8.89 24.75 5.37
CA GLY A 100 -8.59 24.31 4.01
C GLY A 100 -7.20 23.69 3.90
N LYS A 101 -6.17 24.41 4.36
CA LYS A 101 -4.77 23.94 4.34
C LYS A 101 -4.57 22.66 5.15
N TRP A 102 -5.19 22.59 6.34
CA TRP A 102 -5.17 21.39 7.17
C TRP A 102 -5.81 20.18 6.48
N LYS A 103 -6.98 20.34 5.85
CA LYS A 103 -7.64 19.26 5.09
C LYS A 103 -6.76 18.76 3.94
N THR A 104 -6.15 19.66 3.18
CA THR A 104 -5.23 19.28 2.11
C THR A 104 -4.05 18.47 2.65
N LEU A 105 -3.42 18.89 3.76
CA LEU A 105 -2.35 18.11 4.39
C LEU A 105 -2.83 16.76 4.93
N GLU A 106 -4.03 16.71 5.51
CA GLU A 106 -4.63 15.46 6.00
C GLU A 106 -4.89 14.47 4.85
N GLU A 107 -5.39 14.95 3.72
CA GLU A 107 -5.60 14.16 2.50
C GLU A 107 -4.28 13.63 1.94
N VAL A 108 -3.25 14.48 1.82
CA VAL A 108 -1.90 14.06 1.41
C VAL A 108 -1.33 13.00 2.35
N TRP A 109 -1.48 13.19 3.66
CA TRP A 109 -1.02 12.22 4.65
C TRP A 109 -1.78 10.89 4.54
N ALA A 110 -3.09 10.94 4.26
CA ALA A 110 -3.88 9.74 4.00
C ALA A 110 -3.39 9.01 2.75
N CYS A 111 -3.15 9.71 1.63
CA CYS A 111 -2.60 9.13 0.41
C CYS A 111 -1.24 8.46 0.65
N TRP A 112 -0.35 9.09 1.43
CA TRP A 112 0.92 8.48 1.81
C TRP A 112 0.75 7.18 2.59
N ARG A 113 -0.13 7.18 3.60
CA ARG A 113 -0.42 5.97 4.40
C ARG A 113 -1.05 4.86 3.56
N GLU A 114 -1.92 5.23 2.63
CA GLU A 114 -2.57 4.30 1.72
C GLU A 114 -1.56 3.67 0.75
N LEU A 115 -0.65 4.47 0.18
CA LEU A 115 0.47 4.00 -0.64
C LEU A 115 1.31 2.96 0.12
N LEU A 116 1.66 3.25 1.37
CA LEU A 116 2.41 2.31 2.21
C LEU A 116 1.63 1.02 2.47
N SER A 117 0.31 1.10 2.66
CA SER A 117 -0.55 -0.07 2.85
C SER A 117 -0.56 -0.97 1.62
N TYR A 118 -0.71 -0.40 0.42
CA TYR A 118 -0.65 -1.17 -0.82
C TYR A 118 0.73 -1.76 -1.07
N LEU A 119 1.80 -0.99 -0.84
CA LEU A 119 3.17 -1.50 -0.93
C LEU A 119 3.42 -2.67 0.04
N ASP A 120 2.91 -2.61 1.27
CA ASP A 120 3.02 -3.71 2.23
C ASP A 120 2.24 -4.95 1.77
N ALA A 121 1.02 -4.77 1.26
CA ALA A 121 0.21 -5.86 0.70
C ALA A 121 0.92 -6.56 -0.47
N GLU A 122 1.43 -5.80 -1.43
CA GLU A 122 2.18 -6.35 -2.57
C GLU A 122 3.48 -7.02 -2.13
N ASN A 123 4.21 -6.46 -1.16
CA ASN A 123 5.42 -7.08 -0.64
C ASN A 123 5.15 -8.41 0.09
N LYS A 124 4.01 -8.52 0.80
CA LYS A 124 3.58 -9.78 1.40
C LYS A 124 3.31 -10.83 0.33
N TRP A 125 2.61 -10.46 -0.75
CA TRP A 125 2.41 -11.37 -1.87
C TRP A 125 3.73 -11.76 -2.57
N LEU A 126 4.67 -10.82 -2.75
CA LEU A 126 6.01 -11.15 -3.26
C LEU A 126 6.76 -12.12 -2.34
N ASN A 127 6.62 -11.99 -1.02
CA ASN A 127 7.18 -12.97 -0.07
C ASN A 127 6.56 -14.36 -0.27
N GLU A 128 5.25 -14.45 -0.52
CA GLU A 128 4.58 -15.73 -0.79
C GLU A 128 5.08 -16.38 -2.08
N ILE A 129 5.30 -15.60 -3.14
CA ILE A 129 5.92 -16.11 -4.37
C ILE A 129 7.31 -16.64 -4.08
N GLU A 130 8.14 -15.85 -3.40
CA GLU A 130 9.51 -16.24 -3.09
C GLU A 130 9.57 -17.55 -2.29
N LEU A 131 8.68 -17.70 -1.29
CA LEU A 131 8.53 -18.94 -0.53
C LEU A 131 8.07 -20.10 -1.43
N LYS A 132 7.11 -19.85 -2.33
CA LYS A 132 6.59 -20.88 -3.23
C LYS A 132 7.65 -21.34 -4.23
N LEU A 133 8.42 -20.41 -4.79
CA LEU A 133 9.54 -20.73 -5.68
C LEU A 133 10.57 -21.62 -4.98
N LYS A 134 10.99 -21.26 -3.77
CA LYS A 134 11.90 -22.09 -2.95
C LYS A 134 11.31 -23.47 -2.64
N ALA A 135 10.02 -23.55 -2.34
CA ALA A 135 9.35 -24.83 -2.13
C ALA A 135 9.37 -25.71 -3.39
N THR A 136 9.21 -25.11 -4.57
CA THR A 136 9.24 -25.88 -5.83
C THR A 136 10.62 -26.46 -6.12
N GLU A 137 11.73 -25.84 -5.69
CA GLU A 137 13.09 -26.36 -5.90
C GLU A 137 13.31 -27.73 -5.22
N ASN A 138 12.58 -28.00 -4.14
CA ASN A 138 12.72 -29.22 -3.35
C ASN A 138 11.75 -30.34 -3.76
N VAL A 139 10.95 -30.16 -4.82
CA VAL A 139 10.01 -31.19 -5.27
C VAL A 139 10.78 -32.34 -5.91
N GLN A 140 10.79 -33.48 -5.23
CA GLN A 140 11.40 -34.75 -5.70
C GLN A 140 10.35 -35.79 -6.13
N GLY A 141 9.13 -35.35 -6.39
CA GLY A 141 7.98 -36.21 -6.69
C GLY A 141 7.88 -36.71 -8.13
N GLY A 142 6.92 -37.61 -8.36
CA GLY A 142 6.50 -38.02 -9.70
C GLY A 142 5.74 -36.91 -10.44
N ALA A 143 5.35 -37.17 -11.69
CA ALA A 143 4.73 -36.16 -12.56
C ALA A 143 3.52 -35.43 -11.94
N GLU A 144 2.72 -36.13 -11.11
CA GLU A 144 1.55 -35.59 -10.44
C GLU A 144 1.90 -34.55 -9.36
N GLU A 145 2.87 -34.84 -8.49
CA GLU A 145 3.33 -33.90 -7.45
C GLU A 145 3.99 -32.65 -8.06
N ILE A 146 4.75 -32.82 -9.15
CA ILE A 146 5.33 -31.68 -9.87
C ILE A 146 4.22 -30.83 -10.52
N SER A 147 3.18 -31.46 -11.07
CA SER A 147 2.02 -30.78 -11.64
C SER A 147 1.24 -29.98 -10.58
N GLU A 148 0.99 -30.57 -9.41
CA GLU A 148 0.31 -29.86 -8.31
C GLU A 148 1.11 -28.63 -7.83
N SER A 149 2.43 -28.75 -7.79
CA SER A 149 3.33 -27.66 -7.44
C SER A 149 3.30 -26.54 -8.48
N LEU A 150 3.33 -26.90 -9.78
CA LEU A 150 3.20 -25.96 -10.89
C LEU A 150 1.84 -25.23 -10.86
N ASP A 151 0.73 -25.96 -10.77
CA ASP A 151 -0.62 -25.39 -10.71
C ASP A 151 -0.75 -24.42 -9.53
N SER A 152 -0.13 -24.76 -8.40
CA SER A 152 -0.15 -23.90 -7.22
C SER A 152 0.67 -22.64 -7.39
N LEU A 153 1.80 -22.69 -8.12
CA LEU A 153 2.60 -21.50 -8.45
C LEU A 153 1.83 -20.61 -9.44
N GLU A 154 1.25 -21.18 -10.49
CA GLU A 154 0.43 -20.45 -11.46
C GLU A 154 -0.76 -19.75 -10.83
N ARG A 155 -1.46 -20.43 -9.90
CA ARG A 155 -2.57 -19.83 -9.16
C ARG A 155 -2.12 -18.60 -8.37
N LEU A 156 -0.97 -18.68 -7.72
CA LEU A 156 -0.42 -17.55 -6.95
C LEU A 156 -0.01 -16.38 -7.86
N MET A 157 0.49 -16.66 -9.07
CA MET A 157 0.88 -15.64 -10.05
C MET A 157 -0.29 -14.90 -10.69
N ARG A 158 -1.53 -15.39 -10.60
CA ARG A 158 -2.75 -14.71 -11.10
C ARG A 158 -3.22 -13.57 -10.17
N HIS A 159 -2.30 -12.90 -9.50
CA HIS A 159 -2.60 -11.81 -8.59
C HIS A 159 -3.20 -10.61 -9.35
N PRO A 160 -4.25 -9.96 -8.82
CA PRO A 160 -4.86 -8.79 -9.44
C PRO A 160 -3.86 -7.63 -9.65
N GLU A 161 -4.07 -6.83 -10.69
CA GLU A 161 -3.24 -5.64 -10.94
C GLU A 161 -3.69 -4.40 -10.18
N ASP A 162 -4.86 -4.45 -9.53
CA ASP A 162 -5.52 -3.31 -8.88
C ASP A 162 -4.60 -2.59 -7.89
N ASN A 163 -3.95 -3.34 -7.00
CA ASN A 163 -3.02 -2.78 -6.03
C ASN A 163 -1.82 -2.06 -6.70
N ARG A 164 -1.27 -2.61 -7.78
CA ARG A 164 -0.16 -1.98 -8.52
C ARG A 164 -0.60 -0.71 -9.24
N ASN A 165 -1.83 -0.67 -9.73
CA ASN A 165 -2.41 0.54 -10.30
C ASN A 165 -2.62 1.60 -9.22
N GLN A 166 -3.14 1.22 -8.05
CA GLN A 166 -3.30 2.13 -6.90
C GLN A 166 -1.96 2.67 -6.40
N ILE A 167 -0.91 1.83 -6.32
CA ILE A 167 0.45 2.27 -5.99
C ILE A 167 0.93 3.35 -6.96
N ARG A 168 0.73 3.13 -8.27
CA ARG A 168 1.15 4.09 -9.32
C ARG A 168 0.38 5.42 -9.20
N GLU A 169 -0.94 5.36 -9.05
CA GLU A 169 -1.81 6.55 -8.96
C GLU A 169 -1.51 7.38 -7.72
N LEU A 170 -1.38 6.73 -6.55
CA LEU A 170 -1.07 7.40 -5.29
C LEU A 170 0.34 7.98 -5.29
N ALA A 171 1.32 7.24 -5.79
CA ALA A 171 2.68 7.75 -5.93
C ALA A 171 2.73 8.97 -6.84
N GLN A 172 2.11 8.91 -8.03
CA GLN A 172 2.04 10.04 -8.96
C GLN A 172 1.38 11.27 -8.32
N THR A 173 0.28 11.06 -7.60
CA THR A 173 -0.45 12.16 -6.92
C THR A 173 0.45 12.86 -5.89
N LEU A 174 1.27 12.12 -5.15
CA LEU A 174 2.17 12.67 -4.14
C LEU A 174 3.40 13.34 -4.78
N THR A 175 3.98 12.73 -5.82
CA THR A 175 5.17 13.26 -6.51
C THR A 175 4.84 14.51 -7.34
N ASP A 176 3.67 14.57 -7.98
CA ASP A 176 3.18 15.79 -8.66
C ASP A 176 2.98 16.94 -7.67
N GLY A 177 2.67 16.63 -6.41
CA GLY A 177 2.62 17.59 -5.32
C GLY A 177 4.00 18.02 -4.80
N GLY A 178 5.09 17.40 -5.26
CA GLY A 178 6.45 17.62 -4.75
C GLY A 178 6.68 17.07 -3.34
N ILE A 179 5.82 16.16 -2.87
CA ILE A 179 5.81 15.68 -1.49
C ILE A 179 6.43 14.29 -1.44
N LEU A 180 7.46 14.12 -0.61
CA LEU A 180 8.18 12.84 -0.44
C LEU A 180 8.75 12.25 -1.74
N ASP A 181 8.97 13.05 -2.77
CA ASP A 181 9.29 12.59 -4.13
C ASP A 181 10.47 11.62 -4.18
N GLU A 182 11.61 12.02 -3.62
CA GLU A 182 12.82 11.18 -3.55
C GLU A 182 12.56 9.85 -2.82
N LEU A 183 11.84 9.88 -1.70
CA LEU A 183 11.55 8.70 -0.89
C LEU A 183 10.56 7.75 -1.58
N ILE A 184 9.53 8.29 -2.23
CA ILE A 184 8.56 7.52 -3.00
C ILE A 184 9.28 6.82 -4.15
N ASN A 185 10.09 7.55 -4.92
CA ASN A 185 10.86 6.98 -6.02
C ASN A 185 11.80 5.88 -5.52
N GLU A 186 12.53 6.08 -4.42
CA GLU A 186 13.39 5.04 -3.85
C GLU A 186 12.61 3.76 -3.47
N LYS A 187 11.43 3.92 -2.85
CA LYS A 187 10.57 2.79 -2.48
C LYS A 187 10.03 2.06 -3.70
N LEU A 188 9.59 2.80 -4.71
CA LEU A 188 9.07 2.22 -5.96
C LEU A 188 10.15 1.48 -6.73
N GLU A 189 11.35 2.04 -6.85
CA GLU A 189 12.46 1.37 -7.54
C GLU A 189 12.83 0.04 -6.88
N LYS A 190 12.92 0.02 -5.53
CA LYS A 190 13.16 -1.24 -4.78
C LYS A 190 12.04 -2.26 -5.00
N PHE A 191 10.79 -1.81 -4.95
CA PHE A 191 9.63 -2.66 -5.18
C PHE A 191 9.60 -3.23 -6.60
N ASN A 192 9.75 -2.37 -7.61
CA ASN A 192 9.72 -2.74 -9.02
C ASN A 192 10.86 -3.70 -9.38
N THR A 193 12.08 -3.43 -8.91
CA THR A 193 13.22 -4.33 -9.11
C THR A 193 12.94 -5.73 -8.56
N ARG A 194 12.48 -5.81 -7.31
CA ARG A 194 12.15 -7.08 -6.67
C ARG A 194 11.01 -7.81 -7.39
N TRP A 195 9.97 -7.07 -7.80
CA TRP A 195 8.86 -7.59 -8.57
C TRP A 195 9.35 -8.24 -9.87
N GLU A 196 10.12 -7.50 -10.68
CA GLU A 196 10.64 -7.98 -11.96
C GLU A 196 11.51 -9.22 -11.81
N GLU A 197 12.41 -9.24 -10.83
CA GLU A 197 13.25 -10.38 -10.52
C GLU A 197 12.42 -11.63 -10.20
N LEU A 198 11.42 -11.50 -9.31
CA LEU A 198 10.57 -12.62 -8.92
C LEU A 198 9.67 -13.09 -10.06
N GLN A 199 9.14 -12.19 -10.89
CA GLN A 199 8.37 -12.58 -12.08
C GLN A 199 9.24 -13.37 -13.07
N GLN A 200 10.46 -12.90 -13.34
CA GLN A 200 11.37 -13.62 -14.22
C GLN A 200 11.75 -15.00 -13.67
N GLN A 201 12.03 -15.09 -12.37
CA GLN A 201 12.31 -16.37 -11.71
C GLN A 201 11.12 -17.32 -11.80
N ALA A 202 9.90 -16.82 -11.57
CA ALA A 202 8.70 -17.63 -11.61
C ALA A 202 8.41 -18.19 -13.00
N VAL A 203 8.53 -17.37 -14.05
CA VAL A 203 8.39 -17.83 -15.45
C VAL A 203 9.44 -18.88 -15.80
N ARG A 204 10.71 -18.68 -15.40
CA ARG A 204 11.77 -19.69 -15.60
C ARG A 204 11.45 -20.98 -14.86
N ARG A 205 10.93 -20.88 -13.64
CA ARG A 205 10.59 -22.05 -12.82
C ARG A 205 9.40 -22.83 -13.38
N GLN A 206 8.35 -22.15 -13.84
CA GLN A 206 7.21 -22.77 -14.52
C GLN A 206 7.68 -23.63 -15.69
N LYS A 207 8.47 -23.05 -16.60
CA LYS A 207 9.03 -23.77 -17.75
C LYS A 207 9.88 -24.98 -17.33
N SER A 208 10.66 -24.85 -16.25
CA SER A 208 11.44 -25.96 -15.72
C SER A 208 10.57 -27.07 -15.15
N LEU A 209 9.48 -26.74 -14.44
CA LEU A 209 8.55 -27.72 -13.89
C LEU A 209 7.79 -28.45 -15.01
N GLU A 210 7.34 -27.75 -16.05
CA GLU A 210 6.72 -28.35 -17.24
C GLU A 210 7.62 -29.39 -17.90
N GLN A 211 8.91 -29.06 -18.08
CA GLN A 211 9.91 -29.97 -18.62
C GLN A 211 10.11 -31.20 -17.72
N SER A 212 10.18 -31.00 -16.40
CA SER A 212 10.28 -32.10 -15.44
C SER A 212 9.06 -33.01 -15.46
N ILE A 213 7.84 -32.45 -15.59
CA ILE A 213 6.60 -33.23 -15.74
C ILE A 213 6.68 -34.11 -16.99
N GLN A 214 7.07 -33.53 -18.13
CA GLN A 214 7.21 -34.29 -19.38
C GLN A 214 8.23 -35.43 -19.24
N SER A 215 9.39 -35.14 -18.66
CA SER A 215 10.42 -36.14 -18.41
C SER A 215 9.93 -37.27 -17.49
N ALA A 216 9.23 -36.94 -16.40
CA ALA A 216 8.69 -37.92 -15.46
C ALA A 216 7.64 -38.83 -16.13
N GLN A 217 6.78 -38.26 -16.99
CA GLN A 217 5.81 -39.04 -17.76
C GLN A 217 6.48 -39.98 -18.78
N GLU A 218 7.58 -39.56 -19.41
CA GLU A 218 8.36 -40.40 -20.33
C GLU A 218 9.07 -41.55 -19.60
N THR A 219 9.63 -41.29 -18.41
CA THR A 219 10.22 -42.33 -17.57
C THR A 219 9.18 -43.34 -17.11
N ASP A 220 8.00 -42.88 -16.69
CA ASP A 220 6.90 -43.77 -16.25
C ASP A 220 6.39 -44.66 -17.39
N LYS A 221 6.26 -44.10 -18.60
CA LYS A 221 5.91 -44.89 -19.80
C LYS A 221 6.94 -45.96 -20.08
N THR A 222 8.23 -45.62 -20.00
CA THR A 222 9.32 -46.57 -20.24
C THR A 222 9.35 -47.67 -19.19
N LEU A 223 9.18 -47.32 -17.90
CA LEU A 223 9.08 -48.28 -16.82
C LEU A 223 7.90 -49.25 -17.00
N ARG A 224 6.74 -48.74 -17.42
CA ARG A 224 5.56 -49.57 -17.71
C ARG A 224 5.83 -50.58 -18.84
N LEU A 225 6.46 -50.15 -19.94
CA LEU A 225 6.84 -51.04 -21.04
C LEU A 225 7.81 -52.13 -20.60
N ILE A 226 8.80 -51.78 -19.76
CA ILE A 226 9.74 -52.75 -19.19
C ILE A 226 9.00 -53.76 -18.30
N GLN A 227 8.11 -53.28 -17.43
CA GLN A 227 7.30 -54.15 -16.56
C GLN A 227 6.41 -55.12 -17.36
N GLU A 228 5.78 -54.64 -18.44
CA GLU A 228 4.99 -55.48 -19.34
C GLU A 228 5.86 -56.56 -20.01
N SER A 229 7.04 -56.18 -20.51
CA SER A 229 7.98 -57.14 -21.12
C SER A 229 8.47 -58.20 -20.13
N LEU A 230 8.78 -57.81 -18.90
CA LEU A 230 9.18 -58.71 -17.84
C LEU A 230 8.05 -59.67 -17.47
N ALA A 231 6.82 -59.18 -17.38
CA ALA A 231 5.66 -60.03 -17.10
C ALA A 231 5.39 -61.05 -18.23
N VAL A 232 5.64 -60.68 -19.48
CA VAL A 232 5.55 -61.62 -20.62
C VAL A 232 6.63 -62.70 -20.51
N ILE A 233 7.88 -62.31 -20.25
CA ILE A 233 9.00 -63.25 -20.10
C ILE A 233 8.75 -64.19 -18.91
N ASP A 234 8.29 -63.67 -17.78
CA ASP A 234 7.97 -64.44 -16.58
C ASP A 234 6.89 -65.50 -16.84
N LYS A 235 5.82 -65.13 -17.57
CA LYS A 235 4.79 -66.09 -18.01
C LYS A 235 5.35 -67.17 -18.93
N GLN A 236 6.20 -66.80 -19.89
CA GLN A 236 6.83 -67.75 -20.81
C GLN A 236 7.73 -68.73 -20.07
N LEU A 237 8.55 -68.26 -19.13
CA LEU A 237 9.40 -69.09 -18.29
C LEU A 237 8.57 -70.04 -17.42
N THR A 238 7.51 -69.53 -16.79
CA THR A 238 6.60 -70.33 -15.94
C THR A 238 5.94 -71.45 -16.74
N ALA A 239 5.42 -71.14 -17.94
CA ALA A 239 4.83 -72.14 -18.84
C ALA A 239 5.86 -73.20 -19.26
N TYR A 240 7.07 -72.77 -19.63
CA TYR A 240 8.15 -73.68 -20.01
C TYR A 240 8.56 -74.61 -18.86
N THR A 241 8.58 -74.12 -17.61
CA THR A 241 8.84 -74.96 -16.44
C THR A 241 7.69 -75.91 -16.14
N ALA A 242 6.43 -75.51 -16.33
CA ALA A 242 5.27 -76.38 -16.11
C ALA A 242 5.21 -77.54 -17.11
N ASP A 243 5.41 -77.26 -18.40
CA ASP A 243 5.47 -78.29 -19.46
C ASP A 243 6.62 -79.29 -19.25
N ARG A 244 7.74 -78.84 -18.66
CA ARG A 244 8.86 -79.71 -18.30
C ARG A 244 8.62 -80.55 -17.05
N VAL A 245 7.73 -80.14 -16.16
CA VAL A 245 7.33 -80.93 -14.99
C VAL A 245 6.35 -82.04 -15.38
N ASP A 246 5.59 -81.89 -16.47
CA ASP A 246 4.78 -82.98 -17.06
C ASP A 246 5.60 -84.01 -17.86
N ALA A 247 6.91 -83.79 -18.05
CA ALA A 247 7.83 -84.75 -18.67
C ALA A 247 8.29 -85.88 -17.72
N ALA A 248 7.42 -86.32 -16.80
CA ALA A 248 7.57 -87.58 -16.09
C ALA A 248 7.05 -88.79 -16.90
N GLN A 249 6.69 -88.60 -18.18
CA GLN A 249 6.61 -89.70 -19.14
C GLN A 249 7.92 -89.84 -19.91
N VAL A 250 8.90 -90.44 -19.24
CA VAL A 250 10.00 -91.16 -19.90
C VAL A 250 9.44 -92.54 -20.26
N PRO A 251 9.22 -92.89 -21.55
CA PRO A 251 8.98 -94.27 -21.91
C PRO A 251 10.28 -95.04 -21.64
N GLN A 252 10.16 -96.10 -20.83
CA GLN A 252 11.22 -97.06 -20.57
C GLN A 252 11.79 -97.65 -21.87
N GLU A 253 13.10 -97.90 -21.79
CA GLU A 253 13.97 -98.71 -22.64
C GLU A 253 13.32 -99.61 -23.71
N ALA A 254 13.94 -99.66 -24.89
CA ALA A 254 14.03 -100.89 -25.66
C ALA A 254 15.34 -100.92 -26.48
N GLN A 255 16.27 -101.76 -25.97
CA GLN A 255 17.37 -102.51 -26.61
C GLN A 255 18.19 -101.89 -27.75
#